data_AF-A0A9E5K8Z3-F1
#
_entry.id   AF-A0A9E5K8Z3-F1
#
_cell.length_a   1.000
_cell.length_b   1.000
_cell.length_c   1.000
_cell.angle_alpha   90.00
_cell.angle_beta   90.00
_cell.angle_gamma   90.00
#
_symmetry.space_group_name_H-M   'P 1'
#
loop_
_entity.id
_entity.type
_entity.pdbx_description
1 polymer ?
#
loop_
_entity_poly.entity_id
_entity_poly.type
_entity_poly.pdbx_seq_one_letter_code
_entity_poly.pdbx_strand_id
1 'polypeptide(L)'
;WDQLSVPSLRNPKAISAGAEGTCALDDSGVKCWGFSIRAFQKKEICLNLETGGVKKTHCWEVHSTHITDMPTLSNPTSVSSGSYHSCAIDEGTVKCWGWNNLGQTNVPPLKNPRQVSAGIFHSCALDDEGVKCWGGNNFEQSSVPHLVNPKLVSARALNTCALDDEGVKCWGFNSDGQINVPSLRNPKIVSVGDAHACTLEDAGFKCWGSNTFGQSTIPDEVSALFQKTTIGVSSFEIASLEASFRKLARFVYFWKASFFKGMATELDKMPLNGSLPLAVQYRIVLARYTFLELAGPIIETTTSPIVQDKVLPNYSRSLEEARKQMGVSSLDSVELVEPV
;
A
#
# COMPACT_ATOMS: atom_id res chain seq x y z
N TRP A 1 1.73 -23.22 -32.11
CA TRP A 1 1.16 -22.28 -31.14
C TRP A 1 0.25 -21.37 -31.93
N ASP A 2 -1.06 -21.65 -31.94
CA ASP A 2 -2.01 -20.76 -32.59
C ASP A 2 -1.95 -19.41 -31.86
N GLN A 3 -1.69 -18.34 -32.59
CA GLN A 3 -1.60 -17.00 -32.03
C GLN A 3 -2.95 -16.65 -31.41
N LEU A 4 -2.95 -16.42 -30.10
CA LEU A 4 -4.15 -16.00 -29.37
C LEU A 4 -4.61 -14.66 -29.93
N SER A 5 -5.85 -14.62 -30.44
CA SER A 5 -6.46 -13.37 -30.90
C SER A 5 -6.73 -12.49 -29.68
N VAL A 6 -5.96 -11.41 -29.57
CA VAL A 6 -6.21 -10.36 -28.58
C VAL A 6 -7.29 -9.44 -29.15
N PRO A 7 -8.40 -9.21 -28.45
CA PRO A 7 -9.46 -8.33 -28.95
C PRO A 7 -8.96 -6.89 -29.00
N SER A 8 -9.49 -6.10 -29.94
CA SER A 8 -9.24 -4.66 -29.95
C SER A 8 -9.85 -4.01 -28.70
N LEU A 9 -9.02 -3.28 -27.95
CA LEU A 9 -9.41 -2.55 -26.75
C LEU A 9 -9.58 -1.05 -27.06
N ARG A 10 -10.62 -0.44 -26.50
CA ARG A 10 -10.90 1.00 -26.62
C ARG A 10 -10.60 1.69 -25.29
N ASN A 11 -9.49 2.41 -25.22
CA ASN A 11 -9.05 3.12 -24.01
C ASN A 11 -9.01 2.19 -22.78
N PRO A 12 -8.10 1.20 -22.77
CA PRO A 12 -8.03 0.20 -21.70
C PRO A 12 -7.76 0.86 -20.34
N LYS A 13 -8.58 0.49 -19.35
CA LYS A 13 -8.55 1.03 -17.98
C LYS A 13 -7.91 0.07 -16.97
N ALA A 14 -8.12 -1.23 -17.17
CA ALA A 14 -7.55 -2.26 -16.32
C ALA A 14 -7.30 -3.54 -17.12
N ILE A 15 -6.33 -4.33 -16.67
CA ILE A 15 -6.03 -5.66 -17.19
C ILE A 15 -5.78 -6.61 -16.02
N SER A 16 -6.27 -7.84 -16.12
CA SER A 16 -6.01 -8.89 -15.16
C SER A 16 -5.74 -10.20 -15.89
N ALA A 17 -4.56 -10.75 -15.62
CA ALA A 17 -4.06 -11.98 -16.21
C ALA A 17 -4.03 -13.10 -15.17
N GLY A 18 -4.79 -14.15 -15.44
CA GLY A 18 -4.77 -15.43 -14.74
C GLY A 18 -3.82 -16.43 -15.40
N ALA A 19 -3.89 -17.70 -14.98
CA ALA A 19 -3.04 -18.76 -15.55
C ALA A 19 -3.45 -19.14 -16.99
N GLU A 20 -4.75 -19.20 -17.26
CA GLU A 20 -5.27 -19.68 -18.55
C GLU A 20 -6.04 -18.61 -19.34
N GLY A 21 -6.22 -17.42 -18.79
CA GLY A 21 -7.03 -16.37 -19.40
C GLY A 21 -6.62 -14.98 -18.97
N THR A 22 -6.87 -14.00 -19.82
CA THR A 22 -6.67 -12.58 -19.55
C THR A 22 -7.97 -11.85 -19.82
N CYS A 23 -8.33 -10.93 -18.94
CA CYS A 23 -9.45 -10.03 -19.13
C CYS A 23 -8.96 -8.59 -19.01
N ALA A 24 -9.55 -7.71 -19.82
CA ALA A 24 -9.31 -6.28 -19.75
C ALA A 24 -10.65 -5.54 -19.65
N LEU A 25 -10.65 -4.43 -18.93
CA LEU A 25 -11.73 -3.47 -18.85
C LEU A 25 -11.38 -2.27 -19.72
N ASP A 26 -12.28 -1.88 -20.62
CA ASP A 26 -12.14 -0.75 -21.52
C ASP A 26 -13.44 0.07 -21.58
N ASP A 27 -13.52 1.10 -22.43
CA ASP A 27 -14.74 1.93 -22.57
C ASP A 27 -15.98 1.18 -23.09
N SER A 28 -15.81 -0.05 -23.58
CA SER A 28 -16.90 -0.92 -24.04
C SER A 28 -17.26 -2.03 -23.06
N GLY A 29 -16.58 -2.11 -21.91
CA GLY A 29 -16.82 -3.13 -20.88
C GLY A 29 -15.66 -4.10 -20.71
N VAL A 30 -15.94 -5.31 -20.22
CA VAL A 30 -14.92 -6.36 -20.03
C VAL A 30 -14.80 -7.22 -21.28
N LYS A 31 -13.57 -7.45 -21.73
CA LYS A 31 -13.23 -8.39 -22.80
C LYS A 31 -12.22 -9.39 -22.28
N CYS A 32 -12.47 -10.66 -22.54
CA CYS A 32 -11.67 -11.78 -22.07
C CYS A 32 -11.17 -12.61 -23.26
N TRP A 33 -9.91 -13.05 -23.21
CA TRP A 33 -9.27 -13.90 -24.21
C TRP A 33 -8.27 -14.84 -23.52
N GLY A 34 -7.68 -15.79 -24.25
CA GLY A 34 -6.74 -16.75 -23.66
C GLY A 34 -7.40 -18.05 -23.22
N PHE A 35 -8.65 -17.98 -22.77
CA PHE A 35 -9.42 -19.10 -22.24
C PHE A 35 -9.52 -20.23 -23.26
N SER A 36 -8.69 -21.25 -23.10
CA SER A 36 -8.70 -22.41 -23.98
C SER A 36 -9.58 -23.50 -23.38
N ILE A 37 -10.71 -23.77 -24.03
CA ILE A 37 -11.48 -25.01 -23.82
C ILE A 37 -10.64 -26.28 -24.01
N ARG A 38 -9.48 -26.22 -24.68
CA ARG A 38 -8.55 -27.36 -24.81
C ARG A 38 -7.76 -27.63 -23.52
N ALA A 39 -7.54 -26.64 -22.65
CA ALA A 39 -6.97 -26.87 -21.32
C ALA A 39 -7.95 -27.66 -20.43
N PHE A 40 -9.26 -27.40 -20.61
CA PHE A 40 -10.36 -28.13 -19.97
C PHE A 40 -10.75 -29.46 -20.64
N GLN A 41 -10.08 -29.87 -21.74
CA GLN A 41 -10.19 -31.24 -22.27
C GLN A 41 -9.41 -32.26 -21.43
N LYS A 42 -8.57 -31.81 -20.49
CA LYS A 42 -8.17 -32.66 -19.38
C LYS A 42 -9.42 -32.85 -18.53
N LYS A 43 -9.98 -34.06 -18.55
CA LYS A 43 -11.17 -34.47 -17.78
C LYS A 43 -11.07 -34.13 -16.27
N GLU A 44 -9.88 -33.78 -15.77
CA GLU A 44 -9.60 -33.48 -14.37
C GLU A 44 -8.63 -32.29 -14.22
N ILE A 45 -8.92 -31.39 -13.28
CA ILE A 45 -7.94 -30.47 -12.67
C ILE A 45 -7.36 -31.19 -11.47
N CYS A 46 -6.04 -31.37 -11.39
CA CYS A 46 -5.39 -32.04 -10.26
C CYS A 46 -4.40 -31.12 -9.57
N LEU A 47 -4.45 -31.06 -8.23
CA LEU A 47 -3.40 -30.42 -7.43
C LEU A 47 -2.85 -31.39 -6.39
N ASN A 48 -1.61 -31.12 -5.97
CA ASN A 48 -1.11 -31.72 -4.75
C ASN A 48 -1.62 -30.88 -3.57
N LEU A 49 -2.52 -31.42 -2.77
CA LEU A 49 -2.96 -30.77 -1.53
C LEU A 49 -1.91 -30.85 -0.40
N GLU A 50 -0.80 -31.57 -0.59
CA GLU A 50 0.31 -31.61 0.38
C GLU A 50 1.43 -30.62 0.05
N THR A 51 1.68 -30.37 -1.24
CA THR A 51 2.84 -29.56 -1.70
C THR A 51 2.48 -28.42 -2.65
N GLY A 52 1.19 -28.13 -2.87
CA GLY A 52 0.76 -27.04 -3.76
C GLY A 52 1.07 -27.24 -5.25
N GLY A 53 1.74 -28.33 -5.64
CA GLY A 53 2.06 -28.64 -7.03
C GLY A 53 3.04 -29.81 -7.19
N VAL A 54 3.01 -30.46 -8.35
CA VAL A 54 3.89 -31.54 -8.89
C VAL A 54 3.43 -33.00 -8.71
N LYS A 55 2.79 -33.44 -7.61
CA LYS A 55 2.23 -34.81 -7.49
C LYS A 55 0.70 -34.81 -7.45
N LYS A 56 0.05 -35.54 -8.36
CA LYS A 56 -1.42 -35.63 -8.42
C LYS A 56 -1.95 -36.47 -7.24
N THR A 57 -2.48 -35.83 -6.20
CA THR A 57 -3.15 -36.53 -5.09
C THR A 57 -4.65 -36.31 -5.08
N HIS A 58 -5.12 -35.14 -5.56
CA HIS A 58 -6.53 -34.80 -5.63
C HIS A 58 -6.87 -34.24 -7.01
N CYS A 59 -7.88 -34.81 -7.64
CA CYS A 59 -8.34 -34.48 -8.99
C CYS A 59 -9.84 -34.19 -8.95
N TRP A 60 -10.26 -33.10 -9.61
CA TRP A 60 -11.66 -32.72 -9.75
C TRP A 60 -12.06 -32.82 -11.21
N GLU A 61 -13.13 -33.56 -11.50
CA GLU A 61 -13.66 -33.65 -12.86
C GLU A 61 -14.20 -32.29 -13.33
N VAL A 62 -13.79 -31.87 -14.52
CA VAL A 62 -14.28 -30.63 -15.14
C VAL A 62 -15.55 -30.95 -15.93
N HIS A 63 -16.71 -30.90 -15.27
CA HIS A 63 -18.00 -31.17 -15.94
C HIS A 63 -18.62 -29.94 -16.63
N SER A 64 -18.04 -28.75 -16.50
CA SER A 64 -18.69 -27.52 -16.94
C SER A 64 -18.40 -27.19 -18.40
N THR A 65 -19.44 -27.18 -19.23
CA THR A 65 -19.44 -26.69 -20.62
C THR A 65 -19.56 -25.17 -20.74
N HIS A 66 -19.75 -24.46 -19.62
CA HIS A 66 -20.03 -23.02 -19.55
C HIS A 66 -18.87 -22.19 -18.96
N ILE A 67 -17.65 -22.76 -18.91
CA ILE A 67 -16.48 -22.09 -18.30
C ILE A 67 -16.12 -20.78 -19.03
N THR A 68 -16.53 -20.65 -20.29
CA THR A 68 -16.33 -19.46 -21.12
C THR A 68 -17.51 -18.49 -21.12
N ASP A 69 -18.63 -18.82 -20.47
CA ASP A 69 -19.85 -18.02 -20.52
C ASP A 69 -19.74 -16.85 -19.55
N MET A 70 -19.12 -15.78 -20.04
CA MET A 70 -19.10 -14.51 -19.37
C MET A 70 -20.54 -13.97 -19.25
N PRO A 71 -20.98 -13.55 -18.05
CA PRO A 71 -22.27 -12.90 -17.90
C PRO A 71 -22.26 -11.55 -18.64
N THR A 72 -23.44 -11.08 -19.00
CA THR A 72 -23.58 -9.69 -19.44
C THR A 72 -23.22 -8.76 -18.28
N LEU A 73 -22.27 -7.85 -18.53
CA LEU A 73 -21.84 -6.81 -17.59
C LEU A 73 -22.30 -5.45 -18.14
N SER A 74 -23.02 -4.68 -17.33
CA SER A 74 -23.66 -3.43 -17.77
C SER A 74 -22.77 -2.22 -17.56
N ASN A 75 -22.12 -2.14 -16.40
CA ASN A 75 -21.23 -1.08 -15.97
C ASN A 75 -20.08 -1.63 -15.09
N PRO A 76 -19.18 -2.43 -15.67
CA PRO A 76 -18.06 -3.01 -14.94
C PRO A 76 -17.04 -1.92 -14.56
N THR A 77 -16.60 -1.95 -13.31
CA THR A 77 -15.63 -1.00 -12.74
C THR A 77 -14.30 -1.64 -12.38
N SER A 78 -14.27 -2.97 -12.22
CA SER A 78 -13.08 -3.74 -11.90
C SER A 78 -13.19 -5.15 -12.46
N VAL A 79 -12.06 -5.77 -12.76
CA VAL A 79 -11.96 -7.16 -13.21
C VAL A 79 -10.74 -7.83 -12.60
N SER A 80 -10.90 -9.09 -12.18
CA SER A 80 -9.84 -9.95 -11.66
C SER A 80 -9.93 -11.34 -12.29
N SER A 81 -8.81 -11.84 -12.81
CA SER A 81 -8.70 -13.15 -13.43
C SER A 81 -7.85 -14.07 -12.57
N GLY A 82 -8.47 -15.12 -12.04
CA GLY A 82 -7.81 -16.22 -11.38
C GLY A 82 -7.35 -17.28 -12.38
N SER A 83 -6.99 -18.47 -11.91
CA SER A 83 -6.50 -19.51 -12.84
C SER A 83 -7.60 -20.13 -13.69
N TYR A 84 -8.79 -20.33 -13.11
CA TYR A 84 -9.89 -21.05 -13.76
C TYR A 84 -11.23 -20.31 -13.71
N HIS A 85 -11.27 -19.12 -13.12
CA HIS A 85 -12.44 -18.27 -13.01
C HIS A 85 -12.03 -16.79 -13.05
N SER A 86 -12.98 -15.95 -13.40
CA SER A 86 -12.82 -14.50 -13.38
C SER A 86 -13.96 -13.89 -12.59
N CYS A 87 -13.71 -12.73 -12.00
CA CYS A 87 -14.69 -11.94 -11.28
C CYS A 87 -14.61 -10.48 -11.71
N ALA A 88 -15.74 -9.79 -11.68
CA ALA A 88 -15.82 -8.36 -11.94
C ALA A 88 -16.74 -7.69 -10.92
N ILE A 89 -16.49 -6.40 -10.65
CA ILE A 89 -17.45 -5.54 -9.96
C ILE A 89 -18.26 -4.84 -11.04
N ASP A 90 -19.57 -5.06 -11.05
CA ASP A 90 -20.52 -4.57 -12.03
C ASP A 90 -21.77 -4.06 -11.30
N GLU A 91 -22.16 -2.82 -11.57
CA GLU A 91 -23.32 -2.17 -10.92
C GLU A 91 -23.29 -2.25 -9.38
N GLY A 92 -22.09 -2.15 -8.78
CA GLY A 92 -21.91 -2.23 -7.33
C GLY A 92 -22.03 -3.63 -6.73
N THR A 93 -22.05 -4.68 -7.56
CA THR A 93 -22.09 -6.09 -7.12
C THR A 93 -20.91 -6.87 -7.71
N VAL A 94 -20.51 -7.98 -7.07
CA VAL A 94 -19.50 -8.88 -7.66
C VAL A 94 -20.20 -9.96 -8.47
N LYS A 95 -19.77 -10.15 -9.72
CA LYS A 95 -20.17 -11.24 -10.61
C LYS A 95 -18.95 -12.08 -10.96
N CYS A 96 -19.02 -13.38 -10.73
CA CYS A 96 -17.94 -14.32 -11.06
C CYS A 96 -18.42 -15.39 -12.03
N TRP A 97 -17.53 -15.85 -12.91
CA TRP A 97 -17.81 -16.88 -13.92
C TRP A 97 -16.58 -17.76 -14.16
N GLY A 98 -16.81 -18.95 -14.72
CA GLY A 98 -15.77 -19.96 -14.94
C GLY A 98 -15.98 -21.23 -14.12
N TRP A 99 -14.88 -21.90 -13.75
CA TRP A 99 -14.93 -23.14 -12.97
C TRP A 99 -15.41 -22.89 -11.53
N ASN A 100 -16.32 -23.74 -11.03
CA ASN A 100 -17.02 -23.52 -9.76
C ASN A 100 -17.15 -24.77 -8.86
N ASN A 101 -16.38 -25.84 -9.06
CA ASN A 101 -16.58 -27.06 -8.25
C ASN A 101 -16.24 -26.86 -6.76
N LEU A 102 -15.49 -25.82 -6.42
CA LEU A 102 -15.18 -25.45 -5.03
C LEU A 102 -15.99 -24.25 -4.55
N GLY A 103 -16.93 -23.75 -5.36
CA GLY A 103 -17.77 -22.60 -5.01
C GLY A 103 -17.12 -21.23 -5.22
N GLN A 104 -15.98 -21.12 -5.89
CA GLN A 104 -15.27 -19.83 -6.11
C GLN A 104 -16.06 -18.78 -6.91
N THR A 105 -17.12 -19.18 -7.63
CA THR A 105 -18.04 -18.25 -8.29
C THR A 105 -19.36 -18.07 -7.53
N ASN A 106 -19.55 -18.76 -6.39
CA ASN A 106 -20.69 -18.57 -5.49
C ASN A 106 -20.45 -17.35 -4.60
N VAL A 107 -20.62 -16.16 -5.18
CA VAL A 107 -20.39 -14.88 -4.49
C VAL A 107 -21.31 -14.79 -3.25
N PRO A 108 -20.76 -14.61 -2.03
CA PRO A 108 -21.57 -14.42 -0.83
C PRO A 108 -22.21 -13.02 -0.81
N PRO A 109 -23.11 -12.73 0.13
CA PRO A 109 -23.60 -11.36 0.32
C PRO A 109 -22.45 -10.38 0.62
N LEU A 110 -22.31 -9.36 -0.23
CA LEU A 110 -21.32 -8.29 -0.11
C LEU A 110 -22.02 -6.93 0.03
N LYS A 111 -21.42 -6.01 0.79
CA LYS A 111 -21.93 -4.66 1.02
C LYS A 111 -21.02 -3.62 0.38
N ASN A 112 -21.45 -3.04 -0.74
CA ASN A 112 -20.68 -2.07 -1.53
C ASN A 112 -19.23 -2.56 -1.80
N PRO A 113 -19.06 -3.73 -2.46
CA PRO A 113 -17.73 -4.24 -2.80
C PRO A 113 -16.95 -3.23 -3.64
N ARG A 114 -15.73 -2.92 -3.20
CA ARG A 114 -14.82 -1.98 -3.86
C ARG A 114 -13.59 -2.65 -4.48
N GLN A 115 -13.30 -3.89 -4.11
CA GLN A 115 -12.22 -4.68 -4.69
C GLN A 115 -12.61 -6.15 -4.79
N VAL A 116 -12.11 -6.83 -5.82
CA VAL A 116 -12.20 -8.28 -5.96
C VAL A 116 -10.84 -8.82 -6.45
N SER A 117 -10.43 -9.97 -5.92
CA SER A 117 -9.22 -10.69 -6.32
C SER A 117 -9.53 -12.18 -6.46
N ALA A 118 -9.19 -12.76 -7.61
CA ALA A 118 -9.42 -14.16 -7.91
C ALA A 118 -8.11 -14.97 -7.82
N GLY A 119 -8.13 -16.03 -7.02
CA GLY A 119 -7.04 -16.99 -6.85
C GLY A 119 -7.13 -18.19 -7.82
N ILE A 120 -6.46 -19.31 -7.48
CA ILE A 120 -6.61 -20.57 -8.23
C ILE A 120 -8.00 -21.18 -7.95
N PHE A 121 -8.36 -21.29 -6.67
CA PHE A 121 -9.54 -22.01 -6.19
C PHE A 121 -10.46 -21.19 -5.29
N HIS A 122 -10.10 -19.96 -5.01
CA HIS A 122 -10.87 -19.06 -4.16
C HIS A 122 -10.95 -17.67 -4.77
N SER A 123 -11.88 -16.88 -4.25
CA SER A 123 -12.06 -15.47 -4.55
C SER A 123 -12.09 -14.72 -3.23
N CYS A 124 -11.61 -13.49 -3.25
CA CYS A 124 -11.72 -12.56 -2.13
C CYS A 124 -12.28 -11.24 -2.62
N ALA A 125 -13.11 -10.60 -1.82
CA ALA A 125 -13.58 -9.24 -2.04
C ALA A 125 -13.34 -8.40 -0.80
N LEU A 126 -13.14 -7.11 -1.01
CA LEU A 126 -13.11 -6.10 0.04
C LEU A 126 -14.37 -5.23 -0.10
N ASP A 127 -15.17 -5.20 0.94
CA ASP A 127 -16.44 -4.49 1.02
C ASP A 127 -16.49 -3.59 2.27
N ASP A 128 -17.63 -2.95 2.55
CA ASP A 128 -17.77 -2.04 3.70
C ASP A 128 -17.65 -2.74 5.07
N GLU A 129 -17.77 -4.06 5.12
CA GLU A 129 -17.68 -4.87 6.33
C GLU A 129 -16.30 -5.52 6.49
N GLY A 130 -15.48 -5.53 5.44
CA GLY A 130 -14.10 -5.99 5.46
C GLY A 130 -13.76 -6.93 4.31
N VAL A 131 -12.77 -7.79 4.52
CA VAL A 131 -12.41 -8.82 3.54
C VAL A 131 -13.28 -10.05 3.72
N LYS A 132 -13.87 -10.55 2.65
CA LYS A 132 -14.59 -11.82 2.60
C LYS A 132 -13.99 -12.69 1.50
N CYS A 133 -13.60 -13.91 1.84
CA CYS A 133 -13.09 -14.90 0.89
C CYS A 133 -13.99 -16.13 0.84
N TRP A 134 -14.10 -16.75 -0.33
CA TRP A 134 -14.95 -17.91 -0.57
C TRP A 134 -14.35 -18.84 -1.64
N GLY A 135 -14.79 -20.09 -1.64
CA GLY A 135 -14.28 -21.12 -2.54
C GLY A 135 -13.47 -22.19 -1.80
N GLY A 136 -12.45 -22.73 -2.45
CA GLY A 136 -11.53 -23.71 -1.87
C GLY A 136 -10.81 -23.17 -0.64
N ASN A 137 -10.67 -24.03 0.38
CA ASN A 137 -10.11 -23.65 1.68
C ASN A 137 -9.19 -24.72 2.28
N ASN A 138 -8.64 -25.63 1.47
CA ASN A 138 -7.80 -26.75 1.95
C ASN A 138 -6.51 -26.30 2.66
N PHE A 139 -6.09 -25.05 2.45
CA PHE A 139 -4.92 -24.43 3.09
C PHE A 139 -5.30 -23.20 3.90
N GLU A 140 -6.58 -23.08 4.30
CA GLU A 140 -7.10 -21.90 4.99
C GLU A 140 -7.06 -20.61 4.18
N GLN A 141 -6.80 -20.65 2.87
CA GLN A 141 -6.66 -19.45 2.02
C GLN A 141 -7.92 -18.59 1.90
N SER A 142 -9.09 -19.15 2.24
CA SER A 142 -10.37 -18.45 2.33
C SER A 142 -10.78 -18.12 3.77
N SER A 143 -9.98 -18.53 4.76
CA SER A 143 -10.22 -18.25 6.19
C SER A 143 -9.56 -16.92 6.55
N VAL A 144 -10.34 -15.84 6.44
CA VAL A 144 -9.83 -14.49 6.65
C VAL A 144 -9.42 -14.30 8.13
N PRO A 145 -8.17 -13.93 8.43
CA PRO A 145 -7.74 -13.64 9.81
C PRO A 145 -8.33 -12.30 10.29
N HIS A 146 -8.12 -11.97 11.56
CA HIS A 146 -8.51 -10.65 12.06
C HIS A 146 -7.73 -9.52 11.36
N LEU A 147 -8.46 -8.62 10.69
CA LEU A 147 -7.93 -7.45 10.00
C LEU A 147 -8.50 -6.17 10.61
N VAL A 148 -7.67 -5.13 10.73
CA VAL A 148 -8.07 -3.81 11.27
C VAL A 148 -8.20 -2.82 10.12
N ASN A 149 -9.43 -2.44 9.76
CA ASN A 149 -9.73 -1.53 8.65
C ASN A 149 -8.97 -1.91 7.35
N PRO A 150 -9.22 -3.10 6.79
CA PRO A 150 -8.51 -3.55 5.60
C PRO A 150 -8.69 -2.59 4.41
N LYS A 151 -7.57 -2.25 3.78
CA LYS A 151 -7.49 -1.30 2.67
C LYS A 151 -7.37 -2.00 1.33
N LEU A 152 -6.70 -3.14 1.29
CA LEU A 152 -6.45 -3.91 0.07
C LEU A 152 -6.46 -5.41 0.35
N VAL A 153 -6.87 -6.20 -0.64
CA VAL A 153 -6.71 -7.66 -0.65
C VAL A 153 -6.14 -8.14 -2.00
N SER A 154 -5.20 -9.07 -1.97
CA SER A 154 -4.61 -9.70 -3.15
C SER A 154 -4.58 -11.22 -2.97
N ALA A 155 -5.13 -11.93 -3.94
CA ALA A 155 -5.19 -13.39 -4.01
C ALA A 155 -4.77 -13.82 -5.42
N ARG A 156 -3.94 -14.86 -5.53
CA ARG A 156 -3.52 -15.39 -6.84
C ARG A 156 -3.44 -16.92 -6.92
N ALA A 157 -2.59 -17.58 -6.13
CA ALA A 157 -2.56 -19.04 -6.13
C ALA A 157 -3.40 -19.61 -4.98
N LEU A 158 -2.73 -20.15 -3.97
CA LEU A 158 -3.32 -20.74 -2.77
C LEU A 158 -3.00 -19.90 -1.53
N ASN A 159 -2.58 -18.66 -1.72
CA ASN A 159 -2.25 -17.69 -0.70
C ASN A 159 -2.98 -16.37 -0.97
N THR A 160 -3.29 -15.67 0.12
CA THR A 160 -3.96 -14.38 0.13
C THR A 160 -3.19 -13.46 1.05
N CYS A 161 -3.04 -12.19 0.65
CA CYS A 161 -2.50 -11.14 1.50
C CYS A 161 -3.46 -9.96 1.54
N ALA A 162 -3.56 -9.31 2.68
CA ALA A 162 -4.26 -8.05 2.85
C ALA A 162 -3.33 -7.00 3.46
N LEU A 163 -3.57 -5.74 3.14
CA LEU A 163 -2.99 -4.59 3.82
C LEU A 163 -4.08 -3.95 4.68
N ASP A 164 -3.81 -3.82 5.97
CA ASP A 164 -4.69 -3.21 6.97
C ASP A 164 -3.95 -2.12 7.76
N ASP A 165 -4.56 -1.55 8.81
CA ASP A 165 -3.93 -0.50 9.63
C ASP A 165 -2.74 -1.00 10.48
N GLU A 166 -2.60 -2.32 10.68
CA GLU A 166 -1.49 -2.94 11.39
C GLU A 166 -0.36 -3.41 10.46
N GLY A 167 -0.63 -3.49 9.14
CA GLY A 167 0.35 -3.78 8.11
C GLY A 167 -0.10 -4.86 7.13
N VAL A 168 0.86 -5.60 6.56
CA VAL A 168 0.56 -6.70 5.63
C VAL A 168 0.35 -7.98 6.44
N LYS A 169 -0.77 -8.66 6.20
CA LYS A 169 -1.09 -9.99 6.75
C LYS A 169 -1.33 -10.95 5.60
N CYS A 170 -0.65 -12.08 5.61
CA CYS A 170 -0.79 -13.13 4.59
C CYS A 170 -1.20 -14.45 5.23
N TRP A 171 -2.04 -15.22 4.54
CA TRP A 171 -2.53 -16.52 5.00
C TRP A 171 -2.76 -17.45 3.80
N GLY A 172 -2.91 -18.75 4.07
CA GLY A 172 -3.00 -19.78 3.04
C GLY A 172 -1.79 -20.72 3.01
N PHE A 173 -1.48 -21.23 1.83
CA PHE A 173 -0.36 -22.13 1.58
C PHE A 173 1.01 -21.46 1.79
N ASN A 174 1.96 -22.18 2.42
CA ASN A 174 3.24 -21.59 2.89
C ASN A 174 4.51 -22.45 2.64
N SER A 175 4.52 -23.42 1.71
CA SER A 175 5.70 -24.30 1.56
C SER A 175 6.99 -23.56 1.21
N ASP A 176 6.88 -22.39 0.59
CA ASP A 176 7.99 -21.57 0.11
C ASP A 176 8.20 -20.33 0.98
N GLY A 177 7.48 -20.21 2.10
CA GLY A 177 7.51 -19.03 2.96
C GLY A 177 6.74 -17.83 2.41
N GLN A 178 5.84 -18.02 1.43
CA GLN A 178 5.09 -16.95 0.77
C GLN A 178 4.13 -16.17 1.70
N ILE A 179 3.78 -16.72 2.87
CA ILE A 179 3.02 -15.99 3.90
C ILE A 179 3.89 -15.54 5.09
N ASN A 180 5.19 -15.83 5.09
CA ASN A 180 6.14 -15.36 6.10
C ASN A 180 6.49 -13.89 5.85
N VAL A 181 5.56 -12.99 6.20
CA VAL A 181 5.72 -11.55 6.00
C VAL A 181 6.97 -11.05 6.74
N PRO A 182 7.97 -10.47 6.05
CA PRO A 182 9.15 -9.90 6.70
C PRO A 182 8.79 -8.61 7.46
N SER A 183 9.69 -8.09 8.30
CA SER A 183 9.47 -6.76 8.89
C SER A 183 9.37 -5.70 7.79
N LEU A 184 8.25 -4.97 7.76
CA LEU A 184 7.94 -3.92 6.78
C LEU A 184 7.88 -2.54 7.46
N ARG A 185 8.19 -1.48 6.71
CA ARG A 185 8.08 -0.08 7.15
C ARG A 185 7.07 0.68 6.31
N ASN A 186 5.89 0.92 6.87
CA ASN A 186 4.81 1.67 6.20
C ASN A 186 4.46 1.08 4.80
N PRO A 187 4.01 -0.19 4.73
CA PRO A 187 3.63 -0.80 3.47
C PRO A 187 2.44 -0.09 2.84
N LYS A 188 2.51 0.16 1.53
CA LYS A 188 1.50 0.94 0.78
C LYS A 188 0.61 0.09 -0.11
N ILE A 189 1.18 -0.97 -0.67
CA ILE A 189 0.48 -1.94 -1.53
C ILE A 189 1.09 -3.32 -1.32
N VAL A 190 0.29 -4.37 -1.50
CA VAL A 190 0.76 -5.76 -1.52
C VAL A 190 0.20 -6.46 -2.76
N SER A 191 1.04 -7.26 -3.42
CA SER A 191 0.68 -8.10 -4.55
C SER A 191 1.17 -9.52 -4.33
N VAL A 192 0.32 -10.49 -4.68
CA VAL A 192 0.59 -11.92 -4.48
C VAL A 192 0.82 -12.61 -5.82
N GLY A 193 1.92 -13.35 -5.90
CA GLY A 193 2.24 -14.29 -6.97
C GLY A 193 1.94 -15.74 -6.56
N ASP A 194 2.31 -16.70 -7.39
CA ASP A 194 1.93 -18.11 -7.15
C ASP A 194 2.59 -18.73 -5.90
N ALA A 195 3.83 -18.33 -5.62
CA ALA A 195 4.62 -18.81 -4.49
C ALA A 195 5.48 -17.70 -3.86
N HIS A 196 5.13 -16.43 -4.10
CA HIS A 196 5.82 -15.27 -3.54
C HIS A 196 4.83 -14.12 -3.36
N ALA A 197 5.22 -13.12 -2.57
CA ALA A 197 4.49 -11.87 -2.44
C ALA A 197 5.47 -10.70 -2.46
N CYS A 198 4.99 -9.55 -2.92
CA CYS A 198 5.76 -8.32 -3.03
C CYS A 198 4.97 -7.14 -2.47
N THR A 199 5.66 -6.23 -1.81
CA THR A 199 5.10 -5.01 -1.25
C THR A 199 5.95 -3.81 -1.68
N LEU A 200 5.31 -2.65 -1.78
CA LEU A 200 6.00 -1.35 -1.78
C LEU A 200 5.97 -0.79 -0.36
N GLU A 201 7.13 -0.45 0.17
CA GLU A 201 7.32 0.23 1.46
C GLU A 201 8.10 1.54 1.26
N ASP A 202 8.33 2.31 2.33
CA ASP A 202 9.01 3.61 2.22
C ASP A 202 10.43 3.52 1.65
N ALA A 203 11.14 2.42 1.94
CA ALA A 203 12.50 2.18 1.46
C ALA A 203 12.57 1.53 0.05
N GLY A 204 11.42 1.19 -0.55
CA GLY A 204 11.35 0.56 -1.87
C GLY A 204 10.54 -0.72 -1.88
N PHE A 205 10.83 -1.61 -2.83
CA PHE A 205 10.14 -2.88 -2.96
C PHE A 205 10.78 -3.97 -2.09
N LYS A 206 9.93 -4.83 -1.54
CA LYS A 206 10.35 -6.03 -0.84
C LYS A 206 9.51 -7.21 -1.30
N CYS A 207 10.16 -8.28 -1.73
CA CYS A 207 9.52 -9.53 -2.10
C CYS A 207 10.02 -10.67 -1.20
N TRP A 208 9.16 -11.65 -0.94
CA TRP A 208 9.48 -12.83 -0.13
C TRP A 208 8.72 -14.06 -0.65
N GLY A 209 9.17 -15.24 -0.22
CA GLY A 209 8.68 -16.53 -0.71
C GLY A 209 9.69 -17.20 -1.65
N SER A 210 9.20 -18.03 -2.57
CA SER A 210 10.01 -18.73 -3.57
C SER A 210 10.81 -17.73 -4.43
N ASN A 211 12.08 -18.06 -4.67
CA ASN A 211 12.94 -17.34 -5.60
C ASN A 211 13.63 -18.26 -6.63
N THR A 212 13.09 -19.45 -6.86
CA THR A 212 13.68 -20.48 -7.75
C THR A 212 13.94 -19.99 -9.17
N PHE A 213 13.17 -19.00 -9.65
CA PHE A 213 13.30 -18.40 -10.97
C PHE A 213 13.67 -16.90 -10.93
N GLY A 214 14.09 -16.39 -9.77
CA GLY A 214 14.35 -14.96 -9.59
C GLY A 214 13.09 -14.10 -9.42
N GLN A 215 11.91 -14.69 -9.22
CA GLN A 215 10.63 -13.96 -9.13
C GLN A 215 10.48 -13.07 -7.87
N SER A 216 11.28 -13.33 -6.83
CA SER A 216 11.38 -12.49 -5.63
C SER A 216 12.60 -11.56 -5.64
N THR A 217 13.41 -11.60 -6.70
CA THR A 217 14.54 -10.70 -6.88
C THR A 217 14.05 -9.37 -7.43
N ILE A 218 14.30 -8.27 -6.72
CA ILE A 218 14.02 -6.92 -7.22
C ILE A 218 15.10 -6.56 -8.26
N PRO A 219 14.74 -6.16 -9.50
CA PRO A 219 15.72 -5.70 -10.49
C PRO A 219 16.51 -4.49 -10.01
N ASP A 220 17.80 -4.43 -10.37
CA ASP A 220 18.70 -3.35 -9.95
C ASP A 220 18.21 -1.98 -10.40
N GLU A 221 17.62 -1.89 -11.60
CA GLU A 221 17.08 -0.64 -12.14
C GLU A 221 15.93 -0.12 -11.28
N VAL A 222 15.09 -1.01 -10.74
CA VAL A 222 13.98 -0.68 -9.84
C VAL A 222 14.51 -0.27 -8.47
N SER A 223 15.49 -1.02 -7.94
CA SER A 223 16.14 -0.70 -6.67
C SER A 223 16.82 0.69 -6.70
N ALA A 224 17.44 1.04 -7.83
CA ALA A 224 18.10 2.33 -8.02
C ALA A 224 17.14 3.53 -8.00
N LEU A 225 15.84 3.34 -8.30
CA LEU A 225 14.84 4.42 -8.23
C LEU A 225 14.69 4.96 -6.80
N PHE A 226 14.77 4.09 -5.79
CA PHE A 226 14.65 4.46 -4.38
C PHE A 226 15.98 4.94 -3.77
N GLN A 227 17.10 4.57 -4.38
CA GLN A 227 18.41 5.13 -4.01
C GLN A 227 18.57 6.58 -4.47
N LYS A 228 18.04 6.96 -5.65
CA LYS A 228 18.11 8.35 -6.17
C LYS A 228 17.28 9.35 -5.37
N THR A 229 16.22 8.92 -4.69
CA THR A 229 15.42 9.78 -3.81
C THR A 229 16.11 10.04 -2.48
N THR A 230 17.15 9.27 -2.16
CA THR A 230 18.13 9.65 -1.15
C THR A 230 19.04 10.69 -1.81
N ILE A 231 18.69 11.97 -1.74
CA ILE A 231 19.69 13.03 -1.89
C ILE A 231 20.87 12.62 -1.01
N GLY A 232 22.04 12.44 -1.60
CA GLY A 232 23.22 11.89 -0.96
C GLY A 232 23.56 12.63 0.34
N VAL A 233 23.07 12.09 1.45
CA VAL A 233 23.68 12.21 2.77
C VAL A 233 24.53 10.96 3.02
N SER A 234 25.40 10.65 2.06
CA SER A 234 26.39 9.57 2.18
C SER A 234 27.62 9.99 3.01
N SER A 235 27.54 11.07 3.78
CA SER A 235 28.51 11.42 4.83
C SER A 235 27.92 12.35 5.89
N PHE A 236 26.78 11.99 6.48
CA PHE A 236 26.33 12.63 7.72
C PHE A 236 27.08 12.01 8.91
N GLU A 237 28.32 12.43 9.13
CA GLU A 237 28.97 12.16 10.42
C GLU A 237 28.23 12.92 11.51
N ILE A 238 27.73 12.23 12.53
CA ILE A 238 27.07 12.83 13.71
C ILE A 238 27.95 13.92 14.33
N ALA A 239 29.28 13.79 14.26
CA ALA A 239 30.24 14.81 14.71
C ALA A 239 30.19 16.11 13.86
N SER A 240 29.94 16.01 12.56
CA SER A 240 29.75 17.15 11.64
C SER A 240 28.42 17.87 11.91
N LEU A 241 27.37 17.10 12.22
CA LEU A 241 26.08 17.62 12.62
C LEU A 241 26.17 18.36 13.97
N GLU A 242 26.88 17.80 14.95
CA GLU A 242 27.12 18.43 16.24
C GLU A 242 27.96 19.71 16.11
N ALA A 243 28.99 19.72 15.25
CA ALA A 243 29.76 20.92 14.96
C ALA A 243 28.92 22.01 14.26
N SER A 244 28.03 21.61 13.36
CA SER A 244 27.09 22.50 12.66
C SER A 244 26.02 23.04 13.60
N PHE A 245 25.48 22.22 14.50
CA PHE A 245 24.57 22.66 15.57
C PHE A 245 25.27 23.54 16.58
N ARG A 246 26.53 23.29 16.94
CA ARG A 246 27.33 24.19 17.80
C ARG A 246 27.60 25.52 17.11
N LYS A 247 27.87 25.54 15.80
CA LYS A 247 28.00 26.77 15.02
C LYS A 247 26.66 27.52 14.94
N LEU A 248 25.57 26.83 14.63
CA LEU A 248 24.21 27.39 14.57
C LEU A 248 23.80 27.94 15.94
N ALA A 249 24.01 27.18 17.02
CA ALA A 249 23.70 27.60 18.38
C ALA A 249 24.54 28.81 18.80
N ARG A 250 25.83 28.88 18.44
CA ARG A 250 26.66 30.08 18.65
C ARG A 250 26.17 31.25 17.81
N PHE A 251 25.76 31.01 16.57
CA PHE A 251 25.25 32.03 15.66
C PHE A 251 23.92 32.61 16.16
N VAL A 252 23.00 31.76 16.61
CA VAL A 252 21.71 32.13 17.22
C VAL A 252 21.90 32.80 18.58
N TYR A 253 22.89 32.37 19.38
CA TYR A 253 23.22 33.01 20.66
C TYR A 253 23.83 34.41 20.48
N PHE A 254 24.65 34.62 19.44
CA PHE A 254 25.33 35.88 19.19
C PHE A 254 24.44 36.92 18.48
N TRP A 255 23.44 36.48 17.71
CA TRP A 255 22.55 37.35 16.91
C TRP A 255 21.08 37.33 17.38
N LYS A 256 20.83 37.16 18.70
CA LYS A 256 19.50 36.93 19.31
C LYS A 256 18.36 37.86 18.86
N ALA A 257 18.64 39.10 18.43
CA ALA A 257 17.60 40.02 17.96
C ALA A 257 17.48 40.07 16.42
N SER A 258 18.61 39.97 15.73
CA SER A 258 18.73 40.20 14.28
C SER A 258 18.38 38.96 13.44
N PHE A 259 18.66 37.75 13.95
CA PHE A 259 18.25 36.50 13.28
C PHE A 259 16.72 36.38 13.20
N PHE A 260 16.03 36.54 14.34
CA PHE A 260 14.56 36.50 14.38
C PHE A 260 13.92 37.67 13.64
N LYS A 261 14.59 38.83 13.59
CA LYS A 261 14.15 39.96 12.76
C LYS A 261 14.24 39.63 11.27
N GLY A 262 15.31 38.98 10.82
CA GLY A 262 15.44 38.52 9.42
C GLY A 262 14.42 37.44 9.04
N MET A 263 14.17 36.49 9.93
CA MET A 263 13.15 35.45 9.72
C MET A 263 11.73 36.04 9.71
N ALA A 264 11.46 37.05 10.55
CA ALA A 264 10.21 37.82 10.48
C ALA A 264 10.06 38.56 9.14
N THR A 265 11.14 39.13 8.59
CA THR A 265 11.13 39.76 7.25
C THR A 265 10.86 38.76 6.11
N GLU A 266 11.27 37.49 6.24
CA GLU A 266 10.91 36.46 5.25
C GLU A 266 9.46 35.99 5.40
N LEU A 267 8.95 35.91 6.63
CA LEU A 267 7.53 35.67 6.89
C LEU A 267 6.64 36.81 6.35
N ASP A 268 7.14 38.05 6.31
CA ASP A 268 6.44 39.19 5.69
C ASP A 268 6.17 38.99 4.19
N LYS A 269 6.94 38.12 3.51
CA LYS A 269 6.77 37.81 2.09
C LYS A 269 5.73 36.71 1.84
N MET A 270 5.26 36.04 2.89
CA MET A 270 4.23 35.01 2.79
C MET A 270 2.84 35.65 2.89
N PRO A 271 1.91 35.35 1.96
CA PRO A 271 0.59 35.97 1.99
C PRO A 271 -0.23 35.40 3.15
N LEU A 272 -0.25 36.11 4.28
CA LEU A 272 -1.23 35.93 5.34
C LEU A 272 -2.41 36.86 5.03
N ASN A 273 -3.62 36.31 5.09
CA ASN A 273 -4.89 36.88 4.64
C ASN A 273 -4.96 38.43 4.79
N GLY A 274 -5.24 39.12 3.69
CA GLY A 274 -4.98 40.57 3.51
C GLY A 274 -5.87 41.54 4.29
N SER A 275 -6.65 41.08 5.27
CA SER A 275 -7.62 41.90 6.00
C SER A 275 -7.16 42.34 7.40
N LEU A 276 -6.08 41.80 7.97
CA LEU A 276 -5.48 42.33 9.21
C LEU A 276 -3.95 42.14 9.24
N PRO A 277 -3.14 43.22 9.18
CA PRO A 277 -1.71 43.09 9.42
C PRO A 277 -1.44 42.68 10.88
N LEU A 278 -0.91 41.47 11.09
CA LEU A 278 -0.42 41.02 12.40
C LEU A 278 0.59 42.05 12.94
N ALA A 279 0.44 42.51 14.19
CA ALA A 279 1.36 43.46 14.79
C ALA A 279 2.81 42.92 14.77
N VAL A 280 3.80 43.79 14.52
CA VAL A 280 5.23 43.42 14.38
C VAL A 280 5.73 42.55 15.54
N GLN A 281 5.27 42.81 16.76
CA GLN A 281 5.63 42.01 17.93
C GLN A 281 5.10 40.58 17.86
N TYR A 282 3.89 40.37 17.33
CA TYR A 282 3.28 39.05 17.19
C TYR A 282 4.01 38.19 16.14
N ARG A 283 4.59 38.80 15.10
CA ARG A 283 5.36 38.09 14.06
C ARG A 283 6.69 37.54 14.59
N ILE A 284 7.35 38.28 15.49
CA ILE A 284 8.57 37.82 16.15
C ILE A 284 8.27 36.60 17.03
N VAL A 285 7.12 36.59 17.70
CA VAL A 285 6.66 35.47 18.52
C VAL A 285 6.33 34.25 17.63
N LEU A 286 5.61 34.45 16.52
CA LEU A 286 5.31 33.39 15.56
C LEU A 286 6.58 32.77 14.95
N ALA A 287 7.55 33.59 14.53
CA ALA A 287 8.82 33.11 13.98
C ALA A 287 9.62 32.28 15.00
N ARG A 288 9.60 32.68 16.28
CA ARG A 288 10.21 31.93 17.38
C ARG A 288 9.51 30.60 17.61
N TYR A 289 8.17 30.61 17.62
CA TYR A 289 7.37 29.41 17.79
C TYR A 289 7.62 28.39 16.67
N THR A 290 7.54 28.79 15.39
CA THR A 290 7.78 27.90 14.24
C THR A 290 9.18 27.28 14.27
N PHE A 291 10.20 28.06 14.60
CA PHE A 291 11.58 27.54 14.69
C PHE A 291 11.71 26.48 15.81
N LEU A 292 11.10 26.73 16.97
CA LEU A 292 11.15 25.79 18.09
C LEU A 292 10.39 24.49 17.78
N GLU A 293 9.23 24.56 17.13
CA GLU A 293 8.50 23.36 16.71
C GLU A 293 9.29 22.54 15.68
N LEU A 294 9.94 23.17 14.69
CA LEU A 294 10.79 22.49 13.71
C LEU A 294 12.03 21.83 14.33
N ALA A 295 12.59 22.44 15.38
CA ALA A 295 13.75 21.91 16.09
C ALA A 295 13.39 20.77 17.07
N GLY A 296 12.12 20.65 17.47
CA GLY A 296 11.64 19.72 18.49
C GLY A 296 12.00 18.27 18.24
N PRO A 297 11.61 17.69 17.09
CA PRO A 297 11.90 16.29 16.78
C PRO A 297 13.38 15.95 16.89
N ILE A 298 14.27 16.86 16.51
CA ILE A 298 15.73 16.64 16.59
C ILE A 298 16.21 16.69 18.04
N ILE A 299 15.76 17.67 18.82
CA ILE A 299 16.21 17.84 20.21
C ILE A 299 15.68 16.71 21.11
N GLU A 300 14.42 16.33 20.94
CA GLU A 300 13.74 15.33 21.77
C GLU A 300 14.26 13.90 21.52
N THR A 301 14.63 13.58 20.28
CA THR A 301 15.16 12.27 19.88
C THR A 301 16.67 12.11 20.12
N THR A 302 17.40 13.18 20.44
CA THR A 302 18.86 13.14 20.62
C THR A 302 19.23 12.60 22.00
N THR A 303 19.89 11.45 22.07
CA THR A 303 20.28 10.77 23.33
C THR A 303 21.55 11.32 24.01
N SER A 304 22.17 12.36 23.44
CA SER A 304 23.39 12.95 24.00
C SER A 304 23.15 13.51 25.42
N PRO A 305 23.95 13.13 26.43
CA PRO A 305 23.78 13.59 27.81
C PRO A 305 23.79 15.12 27.93
N ILE A 306 24.62 15.80 27.14
CA ILE A 306 24.70 17.28 27.14
C ILE A 306 23.39 17.88 26.62
N VAL A 307 22.77 17.26 25.61
CA VAL A 307 21.51 17.73 25.04
C VAL A 307 20.37 17.51 26.03
N GLN A 308 20.30 16.31 26.62
CA GLN A 308 19.29 15.95 27.61
C GLN A 308 19.38 16.81 28.88
N ASP A 309 20.59 17.05 29.41
CA ASP A 309 20.75 17.77 30.68
C ASP A 309 20.72 19.31 30.53
N LYS A 310 21.16 19.85 29.39
CA LYS A 310 21.35 21.31 29.24
C LYS A 310 20.48 21.97 28.19
N VAL A 311 20.11 21.24 27.14
CA VAL A 311 19.43 21.83 25.97
C VAL A 311 17.94 21.58 26.05
N LEU A 312 17.52 20.33 26.29
CA LEU A 312 16.12 19.94 26.35
C LEU A 312 15.29 20.72 27.39
N PRO A 313 15.78 21.00 28.62
CA PRO A 313 15.00 21.78 29.59
C PRO A 313 14.81 23.25 29.18
N ASN A 314 15.83 23.85 28.56
CA ASN A 314 15.76 25.23 28.09
C ASN A 314 14.90 25.36 26.82
N TYR A 315 14.99 24.37 25.93
CA TYR A 315 14.14 24.23 24.76
C TYR A 315 12.66 24.14 25.17
N SER A 316 12.33 23.17 26.04
CA SER A 316 10.95 22.92 26.48
C SER A 316 10.33 24.16 27.12
N ARG A 317 11.08 24.85 27.99
CA ARG A 317 10.65 26.13 28.60
C ARG A 317 10.41 27.21 27.54
N SER A 318 11.32 27.36 26.58
CA SER A 318 11.20 28.38 25.53
C SER A 318 10.03 28.10 24.60
N LEU A 319 9.74 26.82 24.31
CA LEU A 319 8.60 26.39 23.52
C LEU A 319 7.29 26.66 24.26
N GLU A 320 7.23 26.34 25.55
CA GLU A 320 6.07 26.60 26.40
C GLU A 320 5.79 28.12 26.54
N GLU A 321 6.83 28.93 26.72
CA GLU A 321 6.72 30.39 26.72
C GLU A 321 6.20 30.93 25.38
N ALA A 322 6.70 30.39 24.25
CA ALA A 322 6.25 30.78 22.91
C ALA A 322 4.78 30.37 22.67
N ARG A 323 4.38 29.16 23.08
CA ARG A 323 3.00 28.66 23.04
C ARG A 323 2.04 29.55 23.83
N LYS A 324 2.43 29.93 25.05
CA LYS A 324 1.68 30.86 25.89
C LYS A 324 1.53 32.25 25.26
N GLN A 325 2.58 32.76 24.62
CA GLN A 325 2.53 34.05 23.92
C GLN A 325 1.67 34.01 22.65
N MET A 326 1.57 32.84 22.01
CA MET A 326 0.73 32.60 20.82
C MET A 326 -0.72 32.18 21.16
N GLY A 327 -1.01 31.85 22.42
CA GLY A 327 -2.34 31.37 22.83
C GLY A 327 -2.68 29.97 22.31
N VAL A 328 -1.70 29.15 21.94
CA VAL A 328 -1.88 27.79 21.40
C VAL A 328 -1.35 26.74 22.37
N SER A 329 -2.12 25.68 22.58
CA SER A 329 -1.72 24.54 23.42
C SER A 329 -0.96 23.46 22.64
N SER A 330 -1.25 23.28 21.34
CA SER A 330 -0.54 22.37 20.41
C SER A 330 -0.77 22.79 18.95
N LEU A 331 0.05 22.29 18.01
CA LEU A 331 -0.15 22.53 16.57
C LEU A 331 -1.51 22.00 16.06
N ASP A 332 -2.04 20.95 16.69
CA ASP A 332 -3.38 20.39 16.39
C ASP A 332 -4.53 21.32 16.76
N SER A 333 -4.27 22.37 17.55
CA SER A 333 -5.28 23.36 17.96
C SER A 333 -5.36 24.59 17.04
N VAL A 334 -4.53 24.65 16.00
CA VAL A 334 -4.59 25.70 14.98
C VAL A 334 -5.57 25.27 13.89
N GLU A 335 -6.83 25.71 13.98
CA GLU A 335 -7.76 25.62 12.86
C GLU A 335 -7.24 26.48 11.70
N LEU A 336 -6.77 25.82 10.64
CA LEU A 336 -6.59 26.45 9.35
C LEU A 336 -8.00 26.72 8.80
N VAL A 337 -8.48 27.95 8.99
CA VAL A 337 -9.70 28.40 8.33
C VAL A 337 -9.44 28.34 6.82
N GLU A 338 -10.16 27.46 6.12
CA GLU A 338 -10.09 27.37 4.67
C GLU A 338 -10.44 28.72 4.04
N PRO A 339 -9.69 29.17 3.01
CA PRO A 339 -10.04 30.40 2.31
C PRO A 339 -11.36 30.21 1.55
N VAL A 340 -12.32 31.11 1.81
CA VAL A 340 -13.55 31.29 1.01
C VAL A 340 -13.21 31.83 -0.38
#